data_AF-A0A9W8YVB1-F1
#
_entry.id   AF-A0A9W8YVB1-F1
#
_cell.length_a   1.000
_cell.length_b   1.000
_cell.length_c   1.000
_cell.angle_alpha   90.00
_cell.angle_beta   90.00
_cell.angle_gamma   90.00
#
_symmetry.space_group_name_H-M   'P 1'
#
loop_
_entity.id
_entity.type
_entity.pdbx_description
1 polymer ?
#
loop_
_entity_poly.entity_id
_entity_poly.type
_entity_poly.pdbx_seq_one_letter_code
_entity_poly.pdbx_strand_id
1 'polypeptide(L)'
;MELPSEVEPKHQKYAKIRYVGQAVAWGVEALKGEYHGDENGFALYRALLRQSQRVFLPAELTSRPDWIHPITYLVKSGFRRNKIDTSPRLVTSALRSGYRFLTLLARAQDISSASHAEVITFLRSRQKAFPPPRPPPSVAPAKPCPTPLLTKVSGPGERPLYRPTVRPLPLHDLSGTRKVPVFDDAQGIPFLRIGKPESHSHANFLKYKAARRQLRISAFQELWEERRLGASEEDMWEATIEKLAKREGVEISDVGDEGGAVRTRNNQFGPYEWGVREFGVNYISAKLRAEMVDMQARATAMLDLVDEERRLAELEKVQKKERKRAAREEKKRQIKGKNQGEGSAYERPLKKHEDAECSSRSISRDEWAGQFALQGKRED
;
A
#
# COMPACT_ATOMS: atom_id res chain seq x y z
N MET A 1 3.92 -55.16 -1.93
CA MET A 1 2.70 -54.34 -1.82
C MET A 1 3.11 -53.02 -1.22
N GLU A 2 3.46 -52.08 -2.08
CA GLU A 2 3.77 -50.69 -1.75
C GLU A 2 2.89 -49.83 -2.64
N LEU A 3 2.14 -48.90 -2.05
CA LEU A 3 1.45 -47.78 -2.68
C LEU A 3 0.90 -46.86 -1.55
N PRO A 4 0.72 -45.54 -1.76
CA PRO A 4 1.82 -44.60 -1.56
C PRO A 4 1.46 -43.40 -0.67
N SER A 5 2.52 -42.66 -0.33
CA SER A 5 2.61 -41.29 0.19
C SER A 5 1.40 -40.37 -0.05
N GLU A 6 0.82 -39.88 1.05
CA GLU A 6 -0.04 -38.70 1.02
C GLU A 6 0.77 -37.40 1.19
N VAL A 7 0.35 -36.45 0.37
CA VAL A 7 0.98 -35.19 0.00
C VAL A 7 0.75 -34.12 1.08
N GLU A 8 1.82 -33.45 1.51
CA GLU A 8 1.76 -32.26 2.37
C GLU A 8 1.01 -31.08 1.70
N PRO A 9 0.09 -30.37 2.39
CA PRO A 9 -0.52 -29.17 1.85
C PRO A 9 0.41 -27.95 1.96
N LYS A 10 1.08 -27.64 0.83
CA LYS A 10 1.85 -26.38 0.62
C LYS A 10 0.94 -25.16 0.44
N HIS A 11 0.06 -24.83 1.40
CA HIS A 11 -0.77 -23.61 1.33
C HIS A 11 -0.94 -22.88 2.67
N GLN A 12 0.16 -22.68 3.40
CA GLN A 12 0.17 -21.87 4.64
C GLN A 12 1.24 -20.75 4.66
N LYS A 13 1.68 -20.26 3.49
CA LYS A 13 2.71 -19.21 3.41
C LYS A 13 2.27 -17.86 2.81
N TYR A 14 1.00 -17.66 2.48
CA TYR A 14 0.53 -16.39 1.89
C TYR A 14 -0.61 -15.67 2.63
N ALA A 15 -1.04 -16.15 3.80
CA ALA A 15 -2.07 -15.48 4.61
C ALA A 15 -1.52 -14.45 5.64
N LYS A 16 -0.31 -13.90 5.42
CA LYS A 16 0.37 -13.05 6.42
C LYS A 16 0.61 -11.58 6.00
N ILE A 17 -0.05 -11.09 4.94
CA ILE A 17 0.09 -9.69 4.49
C ILE A 17 -1.27 -9.07 4.06
N ARG A 18 -2.35 -9.37 4.77
CA ARG A 18 -3.51 -8.48 4.88
C ARG A 18 -3.89 -8.43 6.35
N TYR A 19 -4.48 -7.32 6.80
CA TYR A 19 -4.87 -7.00 8.19
C TYR A 19 -3.81 -6.31 9.05
N VAL A 20 -3.20 -5.26 8.50
CA VAL A 20 -2.76 -4.08 9.30
C VAL A 20 -3.59 -2.83 8.93
N GLY A 21 -4.59 -2.97 8.03
CA GLY A 21 -5.41 -1.87 7.52
C GLY A 21 -6.86 -1.82 8.01
N GLN A 22 -7.28 -2.65 8.96
CA GLN A 22 -8.67 -2.67 9.47
C GLN A 22 -8.84 -2.22 10.93
N ALA A 23 -7.76 -1.79 11.60
CA ALA A 23 -7.81 -1.38 13.01
C ALA A 23 -8.29 0.06 13.25
N VAL A 24 -8.69 0.82 12.22
CA VAL A 24 -9.17 2.21 12.36
C VAL A 24 -10.67 2.34 12.00
N ALA A 25 -11.27 1.31 11.39
CA ALA A 25 -12.69 1.32 10.99
C ALA A 25 -13.64 0.63 11.99
N TRP A 26 -13.13 -0.03 13.03
CA TRP A 26 -13.95 -0.70 14.07
C TRP A 26 -14.19 0.17 15.31
N GLY A 27 -13.79 1.44 15.29
CA GLY A 27 -14.00 2.37 16.41
C GLY A 27 -15.43 2.92 16.54
N VAL A 28 -16.33 2.64 15.60
CA VAL A 28 -17.68 3.24 15.57
C VAL A 28 -18.80 2.20 15.81
N GLU A 29 -18.52 0.91 15.67
CA GLU A 29 -19.49 -0.19 15.92
C GLU A 29 -19.37 -0.84 17.31
N ALA A 30 -18.44 -0.37 18.15
CA ALA A 30 -18.20 -0.92 19.49
C ALA A 30 -19.16 -0.41 20.58
N LEU A 31 -20.20 0.36 20.23
CA LEU A 31 -21.14 0.97 21.20
C LEU A 31 -22.45 0.18 21.40
N LYS A 32 -22.58 -1.05 20.90
CA LYS A 32 -23.85 -1.80 20.99
C LYS A 32 -23.76 -3.25 21.51
N GLY A 33 -22.73 -3.61 22.29
CA GLY A 33 -22.72 -4.94 22.93
C GLY A 33 -21.83 -5.01 24.16
N GLU A 34 -22.37 -5.53 25.25
CA GLU A 34 -21.71 -5.79 26.53
C GLU A 34 -20.45 -6.65 26.38
N TYR A 35 -19.30 -6.04 26.09
CA TYR A 35 -17.99 -6.65 26.27
C TYR A 35 -17.05 -5.64 26.93
N HIS A 36 -17.18 -5.48 28.25
CA HIS A 36 -16.22 -4.75 29.10
C HIS A 36 -14.82 -5.43 29.19
N GLY A 37 -14.52 -6.39 28.30
CA GLY A 37 -13.24 -7.10 28.28
C GLY A 37 -12.08 -6.26 27.73
N ASP A 38 -12.36 -5.42 26.74
CA ASP A 38 -11.32 -4.70 26.00
C ASP A 38 -10.74 -3.54 26.83
N GLU A 39 -11.59 -2.76 27.49
CA GLU A 39 -11.15 -1.65 28.36
C GLU A 39 -10.30 -2.15 29.54
N ASN A 40 -10.75 -3.23 30.18
CA ASN A 40 -10.05 -3.83 31.32
C ASN A 40 -8.68 -4.40 30.92
N GLY A 41 -8.56 -4.99 29.73
CA GLY A 41 -7.29 -5.49 29.20
C GLY A 41 -6.28 -4.38 28.94
N PHE A 42 -6.70 -3.27 28.33
CA PHE A 42 -5.84 -2.13 28.07
C PHE A 42 -5.43 -1.38 29.35
N ALA A 43 -6.36 -1.20 30.29
CA ALA A 43 -6.07 -0.60 31.59
C ALA A 43 -5.03 -1.40 32.38
N LEU A 44 -5.20 -2.73 32.46
CA LEU A 44 -4.26 -3.64 33.12
C LEU A 44 -2.88 -3.63 32.44
N TYR A 45 -2.85 -3.64 31.10
CA TYR A 45 -1.60 -3.53 30.35
C TYR A 45 -0.83 -2.25 30.70
N ARG A 46 -1.51 -1.09 30.70
CA ARG A 46 -0.91 0.20 31.07
C ARG A 46 -0.42 0.20 32.53
N ALA A 47 -1.21 -0.35 33.44
CA ALA A 47 -0.86 -0.44 34.86
C ALA A 47 0.40 -1.30 35.08
N LEU A 48 0.48 -2.48 34.44
CA LEU A 48 1.64 -3.36 34.51
C LEU A 48 2.90 -2.73 33.92
N LEU A 49 2.78 -1.99 32.81
CA LEU A 49 3.91 -1.27 32.23
C LEU A 49 4.44 -0.19 33.18
N ARG A 50 3.56 0.63 33.75
CA ARG A 50 3.93 1.66 34.74
C ARG A 50 4.61 1.04 35.95
N GLN A 51 4.02 -0.05 36.46
CA GLN A 51 4.54 -0.74 37.63
C GLN A 51 5.89 -1.41 37.37
N SER A 52 6.08 -1.98 36.18
CA SER A 52 7.31 -2.68 35.81
C SER A 52 8.55 -1.78 35.83
N GLN A 53 8.41 -0.48 35.57
CA GLN A 53 9.51 0.49 35.57
C GLN A 53 9.90 0.95 36.98
N ARG A 54 9.05 0.71 37.99
CA ARG A 54 9.28 1.15 39.37
C ARG A 54 10.00 0.10 40.23
N VAL A 55 10.17 -1.11 39.70
CA VAL A 55 10.89 -2.20 40.37
C VAL A 55 12.40 -2.00 40.18
N PHE A 56 13.14 -1.90 41.28
CA PHE A 56 14.59 -1.76 41.23
C PHE A 56 15.25 -3.06 40.75
N LEU A 57 15.97 -3.00 39.63
CA LEU A 57 16.72 -4.14 39.09
C LEU A 57 18.23 -3.96 39.24
N PRO A 58 18.99 -5.02 39.58
CA PRO A 58 20.44 -5.01 39.54
C PRO A 58 20.98 -4.62 38.15
N ALA A 59 22.14 -3.95 38.12
CA ALA A 59 22.79 -3.52 36.89
C ALA A 59 23.02 -4.68 35.91
N GLU A 60 23.38 -5.87 36.40
CA GLU A 60 23.55 -7.10 35.59
C GLU A 60 22.36 -7.39 34.64
N LEU A 61 21.13 -7.05 35.05
CA LEU A 61 19.91 -7.28 34.27
C LEU A 61 19.55 -6.10 33.34
N THR A 62 20.22 -4.96 33.50
CA THR A 62 19.90 -3.68 32.83
C THR A 62 21.05 -3.16 31.96
N SER A 63 22.29 -3.64 32.13
CA SER A 63 23.51 -3.13 31.47
C SER A 63 23.62 -3.35 29.95
N ARG A 64 22.55 -3.74 29.27
CA ARG A 64 22.57 -3.95 27.81
C ARG A 64 22.23 -2.63 27.09
N PRO A 65 23.08 -2.13 26.17
CA PRO A 65 22.76 -0.94 25.39
C PRO A 65 21.50 -1.18 24.54
N ASP A 66 20.62 -0.17 24.48
CA ASP A 66 19.31 -0.18 23.80
C ASP A 66 18.31 -1.24 24.28
N TRP A 67 18.52 -1.79 25.48
CA TRP A 67 17.69 -2.87 26.01
C TRP A 67 16.41 -2.38 26.67
N ILE A 68 15.28 -2.94 26.24
CA ILE A 68 13.98 -2.74 26.88
C ILE A 68 14.01 -3.43 28.25
N HIS A 69 13.59 -2.73 29.31
CA HIS A 69 13.46 -3.27 30.66
C HIS A 69 12.87 -4.70 30.65
N PRO A 70 13.51 -5.71 31.27
CA PRO A 70 13.19 -7.12 31.02
C PRO A 70 11.77 -7.49 31.46
N ILE A 71 11.27 -6.89 32.55
CA ILE A 71 9.87 -7.06 32.99
C ILE A 71 8.91 -6.49 31.94
N THR A 72 9.23 -5.33 31.36
CA THR A 72 8.42 -4.71 30.32
C THR A 72 8.36 -5.58 29.05
N TYR A 73 9.48 -6.20 28.66
CA TYR A 73 9.50 -7.17 27.56
C TYR A 73 8.57 -8.36 27.83
N LEU A 74 8.60 -8.93 29.04
CA LEU A 74 7.77 -10.07 29.41
C LEU A 74 6.28 -9.72 29.42
N VAL A 75 5.91 -8.53 29.92
CA VAL A 75 4.53 -8.03 29.86
C VAL A 75 4.09 -7.89 28.40
N LYS A 76 4.88 -7.21 27.55
CA LYS A 76 4.58 -7.07 26.12
C LYS A 76 4.44 -8.42 25.41
N SER A 77 5.32 -9.36 25.72
CA SER A 77 5.30 -10.72 25.15
C SER A 77 4.07 -11.51 25.62
N GLY A 78 3.69 -11.40 26.90
CA GLY A 78 2.48 -12.02 27.45
C GLY A 78 1.21 -11.56 26.73
N PHE A 79 0.99 -10.25 26.64
CA PHE A 79 -0.17 -9.70 25.95
C PHE A 79 -0.17 -10.00 24.45
N ARG A 80 1.01 -10.03 23.80
CA ARG A 80 1.12 -10.44 22.38
C ARG A 80 0.75 -11.90 22.16
N ARG A 81 1.11 -12.80 23.08
CA ARG A 81 0.73 -14.23 22.98
C ARG A 81 -0.78 -14.41 23.06
N ASN A 82 -1.43 -13.66 23.95
CA ASN A 82 -2.86 -13.78 24.19
C ASN A 82 -3.71 -12.90 23.25
N LYS A 83 -3.11 -12.24 22.25
CA LYS A 83 -3.82 -11.31 21.34
C LYS A 83 -4.94 -11.99 20.53
N ILE A 84 -4.79 -13.29 20.27
CA ILE A 84 -5.72 -14.06 19.43
C ILE A 84 -6.80 -14.74 20.30
N ASP A 85 -6.67 -14.69 21.62
CA ASP A 85 -7.61 -15.35 22.53
C ASP A 85 -8.91 -14.54 22.60
N THR A 86 -9.97 -15.07 21.99
CA THR A 86 -11.32 -14.47 22.00
C THR A 86 -12.26 -15.14 23.01
N SER A 87 -11.87 -16.27 23.59
CA SER A 87 -12.71 -17.02 24.55
C SER A 87 -12.80 -16.28 25.90
N PRO A 88 -14.00 -15.96 26.40
CA PRO A 88 -14.17 -15.25 27.68
C PRO A 88 -13.50 -15.96 28.87
N ARG A 89 -13.48 -17.30 28.87
CA ARG A 89 -12.83 -18.10 29.91
C ARG A 89 -11.31 -17.96 29.90
N LEU A 90 -10.71 -17.88 28.72
CA LEU A 90 -9.27 -17.68 28.56
C LEU A 90 -8.88 -16.24 28.92
N VAL A 91 -9.67 -15.27 28.47
CA VAL A 91 -9.47 -13.85 28.77
C VAL A 91 -9.58 -13.60 30.28
N THR A 92 -10.62 -14.08 30.95
CA THR A 92 -10.80 -13.91 32.41
C THR A 92 -9.70 -14.59 33.22
N SER A 93 -9.25 -15.79 32.82
CA SER A 93 -8.11 -16.49 33.45
C SER A 93 -6.80 -15.71 33.28
N ALA A 94 -6.55 -15.18 32.08
CA ALA A 94 -5.38 -14.37 31.79
C ALA A 94 -5.41 -13.03 32.55
N LEU A 95 -6.55 -12.36 32.60
CA LEU A 95 -6.74 -11.12 33.37
C LEU A 95 -6.53 -11.36 34.86
N ARG A 96 -7.11 -12.42 35.44
CA ARG A 96 -6.91 -12.80 36.84
C ARG A 96 -5.44 -13.03 37.16
N SER A 97 -4.71 -13.66 36.24
CA SER A 97 -3.26 -13.83 36.36
C SER A 97 -2.53 -12.50 36.28
N GLY A 98 -2.90 -11.61 35.36
CA GLY A 98 -2.33 -10.27 35.22
C GLY A 98 -2.53 -9.39 36.45
N TYR A 99 -3.71 -9.42 37.08
CA TYR A 99 -3.97 -8.71 38.35
C TYR A 99 -3.13 -9.26 39.51
N ARG A 100 -2.92 -10.59 39.58
CA ARG A 100 -1.97 -11.18 40.55
C ARG A 100 -0.55 -10.66 40.33
N PHE A 101 -0.11 -10.57 39.08
CA PHE A 101 1.20 -10.00 38.75
C PHE A 101 1.30 -8.51 39.10
N LEU A 102 0.22 -7.75 38.97
CA LEU A 102 0.20 -6.35 39.37
C LEU A 102 0.47 -6.21 40.88
N THR A 103 -0.20 -7.01 41.70
CA THR A 103 0.03 -7.06 43.16
C THR A 103 1.45 -7.52 43.51
N LEU A 104 1.97 -8.52 42.79
CA LEU A 104 3.34 -9.00 42.98
C LEU A 104 4.36 -7.90 42.66
N LEU A 105 4.20 -7.19 41.53
CA LEU A 105 5.07 -6.08 41.16
C LEU A 105 4.90 -4.86 42.06
N ALA A 106 3.73 -4.67 42.68
CA ALA A 106 3.52 -3.67 43.73
C ALA A 106 4.39 -3.94 44.94
N ARG A 107 4.38 -5.18 45.43
CA ARG A 107 5.19 -5.61 46.58
C ARG A 107 6.69 -5.63 46.27
N ALA A 108 7.04 -6.01 45.04
CA ALA A 108 8.43 -6.08 44.57
C ALA A 108 9.08 -4.70 44.36
N GLN A 109 8.41 -3.57 44.64
CA GLN A 109 9.09 -2.27 44.68
C GLN A 109 10.07 -2.18 45.85
N ASP A 110 9.74 -2.84 46.96
CA ASP A 110 10.59 -2.84 48.15
C ASP A 110 11.70 -3.89 48.01
N ILE A 111 12.96 -3.45 48.10
CA ILE A 111 14.15 -4.31 47.92
C ILE A 111 14.23 -5.40 49.01
N SER A 112 13.69 -5.14 50.20
CA SER A 112 13.65 -6.09 51.32
C SER A 112 12.51 -7.11 51.21
N SER A 113 11.60 -6.97 50.24
CA SER A 113 10.45 -7.87 50.11
C SER A 113 10.85 -9.23 49.52
N ALA A 114 10.21 -10.30 50.00
CA ALA A 114 10.36 -11.64 49.40
C ALA A 114 9.97 -11.65 47.91
N SER A 115 8.95 -10.85 47.53
CA SER A 115 8.50 -10.72 46.14
C SER A 115 9.58 -10.12 45.22
N HIS A 116 10.42 -9.21 45.73
CA HIS A 116 11.56 -8.69 44.96
C HIS A 116 12.60 -9.78 44.67
N ALA A 117 12.94 -10.58 45.67
CA ALA A 117 13.85 -11.73 45.50
C ALA A 117 13.31 -12.77 44.50
N GLU A 118 12.00 -13.05 44.53
CA GLU A 118 11.34 -13.91 43.55
C GLU A 118 11.45 -13.36 42.12
N VAL A 119 11.18 -12.07 41.92
CA VAL A 119 11.30 -11.42 40.61
C VAL A 119 12.73 -11.49 40.09
N ILE A 120 13.73 -11.19 40.92
CA ILE A 120 15.14 -11.27 40.51
C ILE A 120 15.53 -12.70 40.14
N THR A 121 15.14 -13.68 40.97
CA THR A 121 15.43 -15.10 40.71
C THR A 121 14.79 -15.56 39.40
N PHE A 122 13.55 -15.13 39.14
CA PHE A 122 12.86 -15.41 37.90
C PHE A 122 13.54 -14.77 36.69
N LEU A 123 13.97 -13.51 36.79
CA LEU A 123 14.68 -12.82 35.71
C LEU A 123 16.03 -13.46 35.40
N ARG A 124 16.78 -13.88 36.43
CA ARG A 124 18.06 -14.60 36.28
C ARG A 124 17.86 -15.95 35.59
N SER A 125 16.87 -16.74 36.01
CA SER A 125 16.59 -18.04 35.36
C SER A 125 16.20 -17.90 33.88
N ARG A 126 15.57 -16.78 33.49
CA ARG A 126 15.16 -16.51 32.11
C ARG A 126 16.09 -15.63 31.31
N GLN A 127 17.24 -15.23 31.85
CA GLN A 127 18.16 -14.30 31.19
C GLN A 127 18.62 -14.80 29.80
N LYS A 128 18.76 -16.12 29.63
CA LYS A 128 19.12 -16.78 28.36
C LYS A 128 17.98 -16.84 27.33
N ALA A 129 16.73 -16.72 27.76
CA ALA A 129 15.55 -16.80 26.90
C ALA A 129 15.14 -15.44 26.31
N PHE A 130 15.75 -14.35 26.74
CA PHE A 130 15.54 -13.05 26.13
C PHE A 130 16.25 -12.97 24.78
N PRO A 131 15.65 -12.29 23.77
CA PRO A 131 16.26 -12.18 22.46
C PRO A 131 17.66 -11.54 22.56
N PRO A 132 18.63 -11.94 21.72
CA PRO A 132 19.90 -11.25 21.68
C PRO A 132 19.67 -9.76 21.33
N PRO A 133 20.57 -8.85 21.75
CA PRO A 133 20.51 -7.46 21.33
C PRO A 133 20.40 -7.42 19.80
N ARG A 134 19.46 -6.63 19.29
CA ARG A 134 19.33 -6.45 17.85
C ARG A 134 20.66 -5.85 17.38
N PRO A 135 21.36 -6.44 16.39
CA PRO A 135 22.54 -5.78 15.84
C PRO A 135 22.11 -4.38 15.38
N PRO A 136 22.98 -3.35 15.52
CA PRO A 136 22.65 -2.03 14.98
C PRO A 136 22.19 -2.22 13.53
N PRO A 137 21.10 -1.55 13.11
CA PRO A 137 20.63 -1.67 11.74
C PRO A 137 21.84 -1.45 10.84
N SER A 138 22.25 -2.48 10.10
CA SER A 138 23.34 -2.36 9.14
C SER A 138 22.98 -1.17 8.27
N VAL A 139 23.77 -0.10 8.36
CA VAL A 139 23.65 1.07 7.50
C VAL A 139 24.15 0.61 6.14
N ALA A 140 23.37 -0.25 5.48
CA ALA A 140 23.58 -0.56 4.10
C ALA A 140 23.59 0.80 3.38
N PRO A 141 24.59 1.08 2.55
CA PRO A 141 24.66 2.34 1.83
C PRO A 141 23.31 2.55 1.16
N ALA A 142 22.69 3.72 1.40
CA ALA A 142 21.39 4.04 0.84
C ALA A 142 21.46 3.76 -0.66
N LYS A 143 20.63 2.83 -1.14
CA LYS A 143 20.56 2.57 -2.58
C LYS A 143 20.24 3.91 -3.25
N PRO A 144 21.00 4.33 -4.26
CA PRO A 144 20.73 5.60 -4.92
C PRO A 144 19.27 5.62 -5.37
N CYS A 145 18.54 6.66 -4.97
CA CYS A 145 17.15 6.81 -5.38
C CYS A 145 17.10 6.83 -6.91
N PRO A 146 16.31 5.96 -7.56
CA PRO A 146 16.20 5.97 -9.01
C PRO A 146 15.66 7.32 -9.46
N THR A 147 16.28 7.90 -10.49
CA THR A 147 15.83 9.16 -11.10
C THR A 147 14.38 9.02 -11.54
N PRO A 148 13.48 9.96 -11.17
CA PRO A 148 12.07 9.86 -11.52
C PRO A 148 11.86 9.96 -13.03
N LEU A 149 10.85 9.26 -13.55
CA LEU A 149 10.53 9.28 -14.98
C LEU A 149 10.18 10.67 -15.48
N LEU A 150 9.41 11.42 -14.70
CA LEU A 150 8.98 12.78 -14.98
C LEU A 150 9.50 13.71 -13.90
N THR A 151 9.99 14.88 -14.30
CA THR A 151 10.36 15.99 -13.42
C THR A 151 9.38 17.13 -13.61
N LYS A 152 8.99 17.77 -12.50
CA LYS A 152 8.13 18.96 -12.53
C LYS A 152 9.01 20.16 -12.89
N VAL A 153 8.67 20.86 -13.97
CA VAL A 153 9.42 22.01 -14.49
C VAL A 153 8.79 23.34 -14.07
N SER A 154 7.46 23.36 -13.91
CA SER A 154 6.71 24.53 -13.42
C SER A 154 7.13 24.93 -12.00
N GLY A 155 7.18 26.24 -11.75
CA GLY A 155 7.51 26.82 -10.44
C GLY A 155 6.44 26.61 -9.36
N PRO A 156 6.72 27.03 -8.11
CA PRO A 156 5.73 27.02 -7.04
C PRO A 156 4.56 27.96 -7.38
N GLY A 157 3.32 27.47 -7.29
CA GLY A 157 2.11 28.24 -7.58
C GLY A 157 1.66 28.23 -9.06
N GLU A 158 2.51 27.79 -9.98
CA GLU A 158 2.16 27.64 -11.39
C GLU A 158 1.38 26.35 -11.66
N ARG A 159 0.65 26.32 -12.79
CA ARG A 159 0.03 25.08 -13.27
C ARG A 159 1.12 24.02 -13.47
N PRO A 160 0.92 22.79 -12.96
CA PRO A 160 1.93 21.76 -13.03
C PRO A 160 2.26 21.46 -14.49
N LEU A 161 3.54 21.47 -14.81
CA LEU A 161 4.06 21.05 -16.10
C LEU A 161 5.18 20.06 -15.87
N TYR A 162 5.10 18.92 -16.54
CA TYR A 162 6.05 17.83 -16.43
C TYR A 162 6.83 17.66 -17.72
N ARG A 163 8.09 17.26 -17.58
CA ARG A 163 8.91 16.78 -18.69
C ARG A 163 9.54 15.44 -18.36
N PRO A 164 9.75 14.57 -19.36
CA PRO A 164 10.58 13.38 -19.19
C PRO A 164 11.99 13.73 -18.73
N THR A 165 12.50 13.00 -17.74
CA THR A 165 13.84 13.25 -17.18
C THR A 165 14.94 12.54 -17.98
N VAL A 166 14.71 11.27 -18.32
CA VAL A 166 15.75 10.37 -18.87
C VAL A 166 15.38 9.80 -20.24
N ARG A 167 14.10 9.79 -20.61
CA ARG A 167 13.63 9.23 -21.88
C ARG A 167 13.24 10.34 -22.86
N PRO A 168 13.35 10.12 -24.19
CA PRO A 168 13.78 8.88 -24.85
C PRO A 168 15.28 8.61 -24.78
N LEU A 169 15.67 7.35 -24.60
CA LEU A 169 17.08 6.93 -24.62
C LEU A 169 17.57 6.74 -26.07
N PRO A 170 18.85 6.98 -26.37
CA PRO A 170 19.41 6.67 -27.69
C PRO A 170 19.55 5.16 -27.89
N LEU A 171 19.61 4.70 -29.15
CA LEU A 171 19.61 3.27 -29.49
C LEU A 171 20.78 2.48 -28.88
N HIS A 172 21.95 3.10 -28.69
CA HIS A 172 23.13 2.44 -28.12
C HIS A 172 22.99 2.14 -26.62
N ASP A 173 22.15 2.91 -25.90
CA ASP A 173 21.85 2.70 -24.48
C ASP A 173 20.71 1.69 -24.26
N LEU A 174 20.01 1.29 -25.32
CA LEU A 174 18.91 0.34 -25.25
C LEU A 174 19.40 -1.10 -25.38
N SER A 175 18.93 -1.95 -24.46
CA SER A 175 19.11 -3.39 -24.57
C SER A 175 18.17 -3.98 -25.63
N GLY A 176 18.54 -3.88 -26.89
CA GLY A 176 17.84 -4.52 -28.01
C GLY A 176 16.95 -3.58 -28.84
N THR A 177 15.76 -4.05 -29.22
CA THR A 177 14.82 -3.22 -30.02
C THR A 177 14.00 -2.32 -29.09
N ARG A 178 13.86 -1.04 -29.44
CA ARG A 178 13.04 -0.08 -28.72
C ARG A 178 11.61 -0.60 -28.56
N LYS A 179 11.12 -0.60 -27.32
CA LYS A 179 9.75 -0.94 -26.96
C LYS A 179 9.02 0.35 -26.60
N VAL A 180 8.03 0.71 -27.40
CA VAL A 180 7.18 1.87 -27.14
C VAL A 180 6.27 1.56 -25.95
N PRO A 181 6.32 2.34 -24.86
CA PRO A 181 5.40 2.17 -23.74
C PRO A 181 3.95 2.42 -24.18
N VAL A 182 3.00 1.74 -23.53
CA VAL A 182 1.57 1.95 -23.71
C VAL A 182 1.08 2.84 -22.59
N PHE A 183 0.43 3.95 -22.95
CA PHE A 183 -0.30 4.79 -22.02
C PHE A 183 -1.59 4.12 -21.58
N ASP A 184 -1.84 4.09 -20.28
CA ASP A 184 -3.03 3.50 -19.67
C ASP A 184 -3.46 4.34 -18.46
N ASP A 185 -4.72 4.20 -18.04
CA ASP A 185 -5.28 4.91 -16.90
C ASP A 185 -5.93 3.95 -15.92
N ALA A 186 -5.62 4.12 -14.63
CA ALA A 186 -6.22 3.35 -13.54
C ALA A 186 -6.95 4.30 -12.59
N GLN A 187 -8.26 4.44 -12.76
CA GLN A 187 -9.13 5.28 -11.94
C GLN A 187 -8.68 6.75 -11.88
N GLY A 188 -8.26 7.30 -13.02
CA GLY A 188 -7.74 8.66 -13.16
C GLY A 188 -6.26 8.82 -12.83
N ILE A 189 -5.54 7.73 -12.49
CA ILE A 189 -4.09 7.73 -12.31
C ILE A 189 -3.43 7.33 -13.63
N PRO A 190 -2.80 8.27 -14.37
CA PRO A 190 -2.09 7.94 -15.59
C PRO A 190 -0.79 7.19 -15.29
N PHE A 191 -0.51 6.16 -16.08
CA PHE A 191 0.73 5.41 -15.99
C PHE A 191 1.16 4.87 -17.36
N LEU A 192 2.43 4.48 -17.44
CA LEU A 192 3.01 3.87 -18.63
C LEU A 192 3.33 2.40 -18.35
N ARG A 193 2.88 1.53 -19.27
CA ARG A 193 3.15 0.10 -19.24
C ARG A 193 4.07 -0.30 -20.40
N ILE A 194 5.20 -0.92 -20.09
CA ILE A 194 6.14 -1.43 -21.11
C ILE A 194 5.69 -2.80 -21.65
N GLY A 195 5.01 -3.63 -20.83
CA GLY A 195 4.55 -4.95 -21.23
C GLY A 195 3.58 -5.59 -20.23
N LYS A 196 3.00 -6.74 -20.60
CA LYS A 196 2.14 -7.57 -19.74
C LYS A 196 2.88 -8.87 -19.36
N PRO A 197 2.66 -9.42 -18.15
CA PRO A 197 1.91 -8.85 -17.02
C PRO A 197 2.65 -7.66 -16.37
N GLU A 198 1.90 -6.77 -15.71
CA GLU A 198 2.51 -5.67 -14.94
C GLU A 198 3.29 -6.19 -13.72
N SER A 199 4.30 -5.45 -13.29
CA SER A 199 5.04 -5.83 -12.09
C SER A 199 4.14 -5.71 -10.85
N HIS A 200 4.24 -6.67 -9.94
CA HIS A 200 3.41 -6.70 -8.74
C HIS A 200 3.55 -5.42 -7.90
N SER A 201 4.76 -4.85 -7.84
CA SER A 201 5.03 -3.59 -7.15
C SER A 201 4.28 -2.41 -7.78
N HIS A 202 4.25 -2.31 -9.11
CA HIS A 202 3.52 -1.26 -9.82
C HIS A 202 2.01 -1.40 -9.57
N ALA A 203 1.46 -2.61 -9.74
CA ALA A 203 0.04 -2.87 -9.50
C ALA A 203 -0.38 -2.54 -8.06
N ASN A 204 0.44 -2.88 -7.06
CA ASN A 204 0.16 -2.53 -5.66
C ASN A 204 0.22 -1.02 -5.41
N PHE A 205 1.15 -0.32 -6.04
CA PHE A 205 1.23 1.14 -5.95
C PHE A 205 -0.02 1.80 -6.53
N LEU A 206 -0.49 1.36 -7.70
CA LEU A 206 -1.73 1.86 -8.31
C LEU A 206 -2.93 1.60 -7.39
N LYS A 207 -3.09 0.38 -6.87
CA LYS A 207 -4.15 0.03 -5.91
C LYS A 207 -4.11 0.92 -4.66
N TYR A 208 -2.93 1.13 -4.10
CA TYR A 208 -2.76 1.99 -2.92
C TYR A 208 -3.17 3.44 -3.22
N LYS A 209 -2.72 3.99 -4.35
CA LYS A 209 -3.03 5.36 -4.75
C LYS A 209 -4.52 5.54 -5.05
N ALA A 210 -5.11 4.58 -5.77
CA ALA A 210 -6.54 4.48 -6.04
C ALA A 210 -7.37 4.47 -4.74
N ALA A 211 -7.03 3.58 -3.80
CA ALA A 211 -7.72 3.49 -2.51
C ALA A 211 -7.66 4.81 -1.72
N ARG A 212 -6.50 5.50 -1.71
CA ARG A 212 -6.39 6.81 -1.05
C ARG A 212 -7.22 7.90 -1.72
N ARG A 213 -7.33 7.88 -3.04
CA ARG A 213 -8.21 8.80 -3.77
C ARG A 213 -9.67 8.51 -3.44
N GLN A 214 -10.06 7.24 -3.44
CA GLN A 214 -11.42 6.83 -3.08
C GLN A 214 -11.80 7.27 -1.66
N LEU A 215 -10.90 7.12 -0.68
CA LEU A 215 -11.14 7.60 0.68
C LEU A 215 -11.43 9.11 0.73
N ARG A 216 -10.75 9.93 -0.09
CA ARG A 216 -11.04 11.37 -0.15
C ARG A 216 -12.39 11.66 -0.82
N ILE A 217 -12.73 10.91 -1.86
CA ILE A 217 -14.02 11.05 -2.54
C ILE A 217 -15.15 10.68 -1.59
N SER A 218 -15.03 9.57 -0.87
CA SER A 218 -16.02 9.16 0.13
C SER A 218 -16.12 10.16 1.28
N ALA A 219 -15.00 10.68 1.79
CA ALA A 219 -15.02 11.73 2.82
C ALA A 219 -15.67 13.03 2.32
N PHE A 220 -15.44 13.39 1.05
CA PHE A 220 -16.12 14.52 0.42
C PHE A 220 -17.63 14.30 0.34
N GLN A 221 -18.07 13.10 -0.08
CA GLN A 221 -19.49 12.74 -0.16
C GLN A 221 -20.15 12.76 1.22
N GLU A 222 -19.54 12.13 2.23
CA GLU A 222 -20.04 12.16 3.63
C GLU A 222 -20.19 13.60 4.13
N LEU A 223 -19.19 14.45 3.90
CA LEU A 223 -19.26 15.84 4.34
C LEU A 223 -20.34 16.63 3.61
N TRP A 224 -20.50 16.40 2.31
CA TRP A 224 -21.42 17.15 1.46
C TRP A 224 -22.88 16.76 1.69
N GLU A 225 -23.14 15.46 1.81
CA GLU A 225 -24.49 14.88 1.88
C GLU A 225 -25.00 14.79 3.32
N GLU A 226 -24.19 14.28 4.26
CA GLU A 226 -24.67 14.02 5.62
C GLU A 226 -24.26 15.14 6.58
N ARG A 227 -22.96 15.41 6.72
CA ARG A 227 -22.46 16.29 7.79
C ARG A 227 -22.88 17.72 7.62
N ARG A 228 -22.97 18.22 6.37
CA ARG A 228 -23.43 19.58 6.09
C ARG A 228 -24.90 19.76 6.49
N LEU A 229 -25.76 18.78 6.19
CA LEU A 229 -27.17 18.85 6.57
C LEU A 229 -27.33 18.83 8.09
N GLY A 230 -26.68 17.88 8.77
CA GLY A 230 -26.69 17.83 10.23
C GLY A 230 -26.14 19.12 10.85
N ALA A 231 -25.09 19.70 10.29
CA ALA A 231 -24.56 20.98 10.78
C ALA A 231 -25.55 22.14 10.62
N SER A 232 -26.31 22.19 9.52
CA SER A 232 -27.37 23.18 9.33
C SER A 232 -28.52 22.98 10.33
N GLU A 233 -28.87 21.74 10.67
CA GLU A 233 -29.90 21.44 11.67
C GLU A 233 -29.47 21.84 13.07
N GLU A 234 -28.20 21.59 13.44
CA GLU A 234 -27.60 22.06 14.69
C GLU A 234 -27.61 23.59 14.78
N ASP A 235 -27.20 24.29 13.72
CA ASP A 235 -27.24 25.76 13.66
C ASP A 235 -28.68 26.30 13.84
N MET A 236 -29.67 25.63 13.24
CA MET A 236 -31.09 25.97 13.42
C MET A 236 -31.56 25.72 14.85
N TRP A 237 -31.10 24.63 15.48
CA TRP A 237 -31.42 24.31 16.85
C TRP A 237 -30.81 25.34 17.82
N GLU A 238 -29.52 25.67 17.69
CA GLU A 238 -28.85 26.72 18.46
C GLU A 238 -29.58 28.06 18.34
N ALA A 239 -29.97 28.45 17.13
CA ALA A 239 -30.73 29.67 16.89
C ALA A 239 -32.13 29.64 17.55
N THR A 240 -32.75 28.47 17.66
CA THR A 240 -34.06 28.30 18.32
C THR A 240 -33.92 28.37 19.83
N ILE A 241 -32.90 27.72 20.39
CA ILE A 241 -32.57 27.78 21.82
C ILE A 241 -32.24 29.21 22.24
N GLU A 242 -31.44 29.94 21.45
CA GLU A 242 -31.11 31.33 21.76
C GLU A 242 -32.37 32.24 21.77
N LYS A 243 -33.31 32.01 20.85
CA LYS A 243 -34.61 32.74 20.82
C LYS A 243 -35.47 32.43 22.04
N LEU A 244 -35.54 31.16 22.45
CA LEU A 244 -36.32 30.75 23.62
C LEU A 244 -35.73 31.32 24.91
N ALA A 245 -34.42 31.24 25.10
CA ALA A 245 -33.76 31.80 26.27
C ALA A 245 -33.96 33.32 26.39
N LYS A 246 -33.86 34.05 25.26
CA LYS A 246 -34.19 35.48 25.21
C LYS A 246 -35.62 35.77 25.64
N ARG A 247 -36.58 34.91 25.28
CA ARG A 247 -38.00 35.07 25.66
C ARG A 247 -38.23 34.81 27.15
N GLU A 248 -37.53 33.84 27.72
CA GLU A 248 -37.65 33.47 29.13
C GLU A 248 -36.83 34.38 30.06
N GLY A 249 -36.07 35.33 29.51
CA GLY A 249 -35.19 36.20 30.27
C GLY A 249 -34.00 35.47 30.89
N VAL A 250 -33.69 34.27 30.39
CA VAL A 250 -32.53 33.48 30.81
C VAL A 250 -31.35 33.89 29.93
N GLU A 251 -30.31 34.46 30.53
CA GLU A 251 -29.05 34.61 29.82
C GLU A 251 -28.38 33.24 29.73
N ILE A 252 -28.19 32.74 28.50
CA ILE A 252 -27.27 31.63 28.24
C ILE A 252 -25.85 32.21 28.45
N SER A 253 -25.38 32.20 29.70
CA SER A 253 -23.98 32.46 30.00
C SER A 253 -23.15 31.29 29.46
N ASP A 254 -22.01 31.60 28.86
CA ASP A 254 -21.00 30.62 28.44
C ASP A 254 -20.56 29.78 29.65
N VAL A 255 -21.23 28.64 29.91
CA VAL A 255 -20.79 27.70 30.93
C VAL A 255 -19.58 26.96 30.37
N GLY A 256 -18.39 27.44 30.69
CA GLY A 256 -17.15 26.81 30.23
C GLY A 256 -15.90 27.30 30.92
N ASP A 257 -15.64 26.81 32.15
CA ASP A 257 -14.25 26.74 32.66
C ASP A 257 -13.87 25.39 33.31
N GLU A 258 -14.73 24.38 33.33
CA GLU A 258 -14.35 23.08 33.94
C GLU A 258 -14.55 21.82 33.07
N GLY A 259 -15.05 21.88 31.83
CA GLY A 259 -15.34 20.60 31.16
C GLY A 259 -15.67 20.55 29.67
N GLY A 260 -15.43 21.60 28.88
CA GLY A 260 -15.65 21.50 27.44
C GLY A 260 -15.80 22.87 26.81
N ALA A 261 -15.04 23.10 25.75
CA ALA A 261 -14.98 24.37 25.06
C ALA A 261 -16.34 24.76 24.44
N VAL A 262 -17.13 25.56 25.14
CA VAL A 262 -18.12 26.43 24.52
C VAL A 262 -17.43 27.76 24.27
N ARG A 263 -17.13 27.99 22.99
CA ARG A 263 -16.38 29.16 22.53
C ARG A 263 -17.21 30.41 22.78
N THR A 264 -16.62 31.34 23.52
CA THR A 264 -16.99 32.75 23.58
C THR A 264 -17.48 33.29 22.24
N ARG A 265 -18.56 34.07 22.35
CA ARG A 265 -19.28 34.94 21.40
C ARG A 265 -18.44 35.95 20.59
N ASN A 266 -17.21 35.62 20.23
CA ASN A 266 -16.49 36.22 19.11
C ASN A 266 -16.59 35.21 17.96
N ASN A 267 -17.60 35.43 17.12
CA ASN A 267 -17.99 34.68 15.93
C ASN A 267 -16.88 34.66 14.85
N GLN A 268 -15.69 34.16 15.19
CA GLN A 268 -14.52 34.20 14.31
C GLN A 268 -14.59 33.10 13.24
N PHE A 269 -15.47 32.11 13.43
CA PHE A 269 -15.62 30.95 12.56
C PHE A 269 -17.04 30.70 12.04
N GLY A 270 -17.99 31.63 12.25
CA GLY A 270 -19.35 31.53 11.70
C GLY A 270 -20.17 30.32 12.22
N PRO A 271 -21.34 30.07 11.61
CA PRO A 271 -22.18 28.89 11.90
C PRO A 271 -21.42 27.57 11.69
N TYR A 272 -21.83 26.50 12.36
CA TYR A 272 -21.19 25.19 12.24
C TYR A 272 -21.24 24.65 10.80
N GLU A 273 -22.35 24.85 10.07
CA GLU A 273 -22.47 24.50 8.65
C GLU A 273 -21.38 25.20 7.83
N TRP A 274 -21.13 26.49 8.13
CA TRP A 274 -20.10 27.26 7.46
C TRP A 274 -18.72 26.64 7.69
N GLY A 275 -18.42 26.19 8.91
CA GLY A 275 -17.18 25.48 9.23
C GLY A 275 -17.01 24.17 8.45
N VAL A 276 -18.06 23.34 8.39
CA VAL A 276 -18.05 22.07 7.63
C VAL A 276 -17.83 22.32 6.15
N ARG A 277 -18.50 23.34 5.59
CA ARG A 277 -18.40 23.71 4.18
C ARG A 277 -17.03 24.30 3.84
N GLU A 278 -16.56 25.28 4.60
CA GLU A 278 -15.35 26.04 4.26
C GLU A 278 -14.08 25.26 4.57
N PHE A 279 -13.99 24.57 5.71
CA PHE A 279 -12.79 23.83 6.08
C PHE A 279 -12.83 22.36 5.66
N GLY A 280 -14.01 21.74 5.60
CA GLY A 280 -14.16 20.35 5.19
C GLY A 280 -14.28 20.22 3.68
N VAL A 281 -15.45 20.60 3.17
CA VAL A 281 -15.81 20.40 1.75
C VAL A 281 -14.86 21.13 0.82
N ASN A 282 -14.64 22.44 1.01
CA ASN A 282 -13.81 23.23 0.11
C ASN A 282 -12.35 22.77 0.13
N TYR A 283 -11.82 22.38 1.30
CA TYR A 283 -10.48 21.83 1.42
C TYR A 283 -10.32 20.52 0.64
N ILE A 284 -11.21 19.54 0.85
CA ILE A 284 -11.14 18.26 0.14
C ILE A 284 -11.36 18.46 -1.36
N SER A 285 -12.33 19.30 -1.75
CA SER A 285 -12.56 19.69 -3.14
C SER A 285 -11.32 20.31 -3.78
N ALA A 286 -10.65 21.24 -3.09
CA ALA A 286 -9.42 21.86 -3.57
C ALA A 286 -8.28 20.83 -3.73
N LYS A 287 -8.15 19.88 -2.79
CA LYS A 287 -7.17 18.78 -2.88
C LYS A 287 -7.45 17.86 -4.06
N LEU A 288 -8.71 17.46 -4.28
CA LEU A 288 -9.11 16.61 -5.41
C LEU A 288 -8.88 17.33 -6.75
N ARG A 289 -9.21 18.63 -6.83
CA ARG A 289 -8.93 19.45 -8.02
C ARG A 289 -7.43 19.57 -8.30
N ALA A 290 -6.62 19.86 -7.28
CA ALA A 290 -5.17 19.95 -7.43
C ALA A 290 -4.57 18.61 -7.88
N GLU A 291 -5.04 17.49 -7.32
CA GLU A 291 -4.65 16.15 -7.74
C GLU A 291 -5.01 15.87 -9.21
N MET A 292 -6.23 16.22 -9.63
CA MET A 292 -6.68 16.04 -11.01
C MET A 292 -5.83 16.84 -12.00
N VAL A 293 -5.56 18.12 -11.70
CA VAL A 293 -4.72 18.98 -12.56
C VAL A 293 -3.29 18.42 -12.65
N ASP A 294 -2.74 17.92 -11.54
CA ASP A 294 -1.42 17.26 -11.54
C ASP A 294 -1.43 15.99 -12.39
N MET A 295 -2.48 15.17 -12.30
CA MET A 295 -2.62 13.95 -13.11
C MET A 295 -2.75 14.28 -14.60
N GLN A 296 -3.53 15.28 -14.98
CA GLN A 296 -3.63 15.72 -16.37
C GLN A 296 -2.29 16.20 -16.93
N ALA A 297 -1.53 16.96 -16.16
CA ALA A 297 -0.20 17.42 -16.55
C ALA A 297 0.81 16.27 -16.69
N ARG A 298 0.69 15.21 -15.88
CA ARG A 298 1.50 14.00 -16.04
C ARG A 298 1.06 13.20 -17.26
N ALA A 299 -0.24 13.09 -17.49
CA ALA A 299 -0.79 12.33 -18.63
C ALA A 299 -0.33 12.92 -19.96
N THR A 300 -0.41 14.24 -20.12
CA THR A 300 0.10 14.96 -21.30
C THR A 300 1.59 14.69 -21.52
N ALA A 301 2.42 14.89 -20.50
CA ALA A 301 3.85 14.59 -20.59
C ALA A 301 4.17 13.11 -20.90
N MET A 302 3.35 12.17 -20.45
CA MET A 302 3.49 10.75 -20.77
C MET A 302 3.09 10.44 -22.21
N LEU A 303 2.07 11.10 -22.76
CA LEU A 303 1.65 10.96 -24.15
C LEU A 303 2.73 11.51 -25.09
N ASP A 304 3.25 12.70 -24.81
CA ASP A 304 4.35 13.31 -25.57
C ASP A 304 5.57 12.37 -25.62
N LEU A 305 5.89 11.74 -24.48
CA LEU A 305 6.95 10.74 -24.40
C LEU A 305 6.68 9.53 -25.30
N VAL A 306 5.45 9.00 -25.27
CA VAL A 306 5.06 7.84 -26.07
C VAL A 306 5.14 8.15 -27.56
N ASP A 307 4.77 9.35 -27.98
CA ASP A 307 4.84 9.79 -29.37
C ASP A 307 6.30 9.92 -29.85
N GLU A 308 7.18 10.51 -29.03
CA GLU A 308 8.63 10.56 -29.32
C GLU A 308 9.25 9.14 -29.42
N GLU A 309 8.93 8.26 -28.47
CA GLU A 309 9.39 6.86 -28.49
C GLU A 309 8.88 6.11 -29.73
N ARG A 310 7.64 6.37 -30.16
CA ARG A 310 7.07 5.80 -31.39
C ARG A 310 7.79 6.30 -32.63
N ARG A 311 8.02 7.61 -32.74
CA ARG A 311 8.76 8.22 -33.85
C ARG A 311 10.16 7.63 -34.00
N LEU A 312 10.89 7.51 -32.88
CA LEU A 312 12.22 6.90 -32.88
C LEU A 312 12.17 5.41 -33.25
N ALA A 313 11.19 4.66 -32.75
CA ALA A 313 11.04 3.24 -33.09
C ALA A 313 10.79 3.02 -34.59
N GLU A 314 10.05 3.91 -35.24
CA GLU A 314 9.79 3.87 -36.69
C GLU A 314 11.05 4.15 -37.51
N LEU A 315 11.81 5.19 -37.15
CA LEU A 315 13.08 5.52 -37.79
C LEU A 315 14.09 4.36 -37.68
N GLU A 316 14.23 3.80 -36.48
CA GLU A 316 15.12 2.65 -36.24
C GLU A 316 14.68 1.41 -37.02
N LYS A 317 13.36 1.19 -37.17
CA LYS A 317 12.82 0.09 -37.97
C LYS A 317 13.16 0.24 -39.45
N VAL A 318 13.12 1.45 -40.00
CA VAL A 318 13.54 1.75 -41.38
C VAL A 318 15.04 1.49 -41.55
N GLN A 319 15.88 2.08 -40.69
CA GLN A 319 17.34 1.88 -40.73
C GLN A 319 17.72 0.41 -40.60
N LYS A 320 17.04 -0.36 -39.74
CA LYS A 320 17.27 -1.80 -39.59
C LYS A 320 16.90 -2.58 -40.86
N LYS A 321 15.84 -2.18 -41.57
CA LYS A 321 15.47 -2.79 -42.86
C LYS A 321 16.51 -2.50 -43.92
N GLU A 322 17.02 -1.27 -44.00
CA GLU A 322 18.07 -0.86 -44.93
C GLU A 322 19.38 -1.60 -44.68
N ARG A 323 19.85 -1.64 -43.42
CA ARG A 323 21.03 -2.43 -43.02
C ARG A 323 20.88 -3.91 -43.39
N LYS A 324 19.69 -4.50 -43.18
CA LYS A 324 19.41 -5.88 -43.59
C LYS A 324 19.41 -6.06 -45.11
N ARG A 325 18.94 -5.08 -45.89
CA ARG A 325 18.99 -5.12 -47.37
C ARG A 325 20.43 -5.04 -47.85
N ALA A 326 21.21 -4.07 -47.37
CA ALA A 326 22.63 -3.91 -47.70
C ALA A 326 23.45 -5.16 -47.34
N ALA A 327 23.26 -5.73 -46.15
CA ALA A 327 23.95 -6.97 -45.76
C ALA A 327 23.59 -8.18 -46.65
N ARG A 328 22.33 -8.25 -47.14
CA ARG A 328 21.92 -9.29 -48.10
C ARG A 328 22.56 -9.09 -49.46
N GLU A 329 22.68 -7.85 -49.93
CA GLU A 329 23.34 -7.52 -51.19
C GLU A 329 24.83 -7.82 -51.13
N GLU A 330 25.50 -7.47 -50.04
CA GLU A 330 26.92 -7.79 -49.82
C GLU A 330 27.15 -9.31 -49.79
N LYS A 331 26.29 -10.06 -49.07
CA LYS A 331 26.35 -11.52 -49.08
C LYS A 331 26.15 -12.11 -50.48
N LYS A 332 25.24 -11.54 -51.28
CA LYS A 332 25.06 -11.94 -52.69
C LYS A 332 26.30 -11.67 -53.53
N ARG A 333 26.98 -10.52 -53.34
CA ARG A 333 28.24 -10.19 -54.02
C ARG A 333 29.35 -11.18 -53.67
N GLN A 334 29.50 -11.53 -52.39
CA GLN A 334 30.50 -12.51 -51.94
C GLN A 334 30.24 -13.92 -52.50
N ILE A 335 28.98 -14.36 -52.56
CA ILE A 335 28.61 -15.66 -53.15
C ILE A 335 28.91 -15.66 -54.65
N LYS A 336 28.56 -14.60 -55.37
CA LYS A 336 28.84 -14.48 -56.81
C LYS A 336 30.35 -14.46 -57.09
N GLY A 337 31.15 -13.79 -56.24
CA GLY A 337 32.61 -13.79 -56.33
C GLY A 337 33.24 -15.16 -56.08
N LYS A 338 32.75 -15.93 -55.09
CA LYS A 338 33.22 -17.30 -54.85
C LYS A 338 32.91 -18.27 -56.00
N ASN A 339 31.71 -18.19 -56.57
CA ASN A 339 31.33 -19.02 -57.73
C ASN A 339 32.08 -18.69 -59.03
N GLN A 340 32.76 -17.54 -59.12
CA GLN A 340 33.60 -17.18 -60.28
C GLN A 340 35.08 -17.56 -60.08
N GLY A 341 35.51 -17.86 -58.86
CA GLY A 341 36.87 -18.34 -58.55
C GLY A 341 37.01 -19.87 -58.53
N GLU A 342 35.92 -20.61 -58.27
CA GLU A 342 35.86 -22.07 -58.36
C GLU A 342 35.28 -22.50 -59.72
N GLY A 343 36.01 -22.19 -60.79
CA GLY A 343 35.90 -22.93 -62.04
C GLY A 343 36.55 -24.30 -61.89
N SER A 344 35.94 -25.21 -61.13
CA SER A 344 36.29 -26.64 -61.20
C SER A 344 35.11 -27.52 -60.78
N ALA A 345 34.42 -28.00 -61.82
CA ALA A 345 33.84 -29.32 -61.97
C ALA A 345 33.28 -30.01 -60.71
N TYR A 346 31.99 -29.82 -60.42
CA TYR A 346 31.12 -30.94 -60.03
C TYR A 346 29.71 -30.70 -60.56
N GLU A 347 29.31 -31.52 -61.53
CA GLU A 347 27.93 -31.69 -61.98
C GLU A 347 27.05 -32.01 -60.78
N ARG A 348 26.00 -31.19 -60.59
CA ARG A 348 24.95 -31.48 -59.62
C ARG A 348 24.01 -32.53 -60.24
N PRO A 349 23.80 -33.70 -59.61
CA PRO A 349 22.83 -34.66 -60.13
C PRO A 349 21.43 -34.04 -60.08
N LEU A 350 20.75 -34.06 -61.22
CA LEU A 350 19.31 -33.82 -61.33
C LEU A 350 18.58 -34.82 -60.43
N LYS A 351 18.24 -34.40 -59.20
CA LYS A 351 17.25 -35.09 -58.38
C LYS A 351 15.90 -34.86 -59.06
N LYS A 352 15.40 -35.92 -59.71
CA LYS A 352 14.01 -36.05 -60.15
C LYS A 352 13.11 -35.65 -58.98
N HIS A 353 12.29 -34.64 -59.24
CA HIS A 353 11.18 -34.26 -58.40
C HIS A 353 10.09 -35.30 -58.70
N GLU A 354 9.94 -36.30 -57.83
CA GLU A 354 8.73 -37.12 -57.82
C GLU A 354 7.63 -36.31 -57.14
N ASP A 355 6.49 -36.27 -57.81
CA ASP A 355 5.26 -35.64 -57.37
C ASP A 355 4.77 -36.33 -56.09
N ALA A 356 4.99 -35.68 -54.95
CA ALA A 356 4.26 -35.97 -53.73
C ALA A 356 3.22 -34.87 -53.53
N GLU A 357 1.99 -35.18 -53.91
CA GLU A 357 0.77 -34.46 -53.55
C GLU A 357 0.73 -34.26 -52.02
N CYS A 358 1.23 -33.12 -51.55
CA CYS A 358 0.98 -32.67 -50.19
C CYS A 358 -0.17 -31.66 -50.24
N SER A 359 -1.36 -32.24 -50.13
CA SER A 359 -2.66 -31.61 -49.88
C SER A 359 -2.53 -30.32 -49.06
N SER A 360 -2.72 -29.20 -49.74
CA SER A 360 -2.97 -27.90 -49.16
C SER A 360 -4.36 -27.88 -48.52
N ARG A 361 -4.45 -28.24 -47.24
CA ARG A 361 -5.55 -27.75 -46.40
C ARG A 361 -5.32 -26.26 -46.13
N SER A 362 -5.86 -25.43 -47.00
CA SER A 362 -6.19 -24.04 -46.70
C SER A 362 -7.17 -24.01 -45.54
N ILE A 363 -6.67 -23.82 -44.33
CA ILE A 363 -7.50 -23.43 -43.20
C ILE A 363 -7.95 -21.99 -43.49
N SER A 364 -9.19 -21.88 -43.95
CA SER A 364 -9.89 -20.63 -44.18
C SER A 364 -9.97 -19.83 -42.88
N ARG A 365 -9.84 -18.51 -43.01
CA ARG A 365 -9.80 -17.56 -41.90
C ARG A 365 -11.19 -17.31 -41.28
N ASP A 366 -12.22 -18.05 -41.72
CA ASP A 366 -13.62 -17.88 -41.33
C ASP A 366 -14.13 -18.92 -40.31
N GLU A 367 -13.34 -19.91 -39.89
CA GLU A 367 -13.79 -20.97 -38.94
C GLU A 367 -13.69 -20.60 -37.45
N TRP A 368 -13.16 -19.43 -37.08
CA TRP A 368 -13.04 -19.02 -35.67
C TRP A 368 -14.23 -18.22 -35.12
N ALA A 369 -15.22 -17.89 -35.95
CA ALA A 369 -16.40 -17.12 -35.51
C ALA A 369 -17.55 -17.99 -34.95
N GLY A 370 -17.45 -19.33 -34.99
CA GLY A 370 -18.58 -20.23 -34.71
C GLY A 370 -18.66 -20.87 -33.32
N GLN A 371 -17.67 -20.69 -32.43
CA GLN A 371 -17.55 -21.52 -31.21
C GLN A 371 -17.88 -20.83 -29.86
N PHE A 372 -18.37 -19.58 -29.86
CA PHE A 372 -18.76 -18.87 -28.62
C PHE A 372 -20.27 -18.61 -28.46
N ALA A 373 -21.13 -19.17 -29.33
CA ALA A 373 -22.58 -18.89 -29.30
C ALA A 373 -23.44 -19.90 -28.51
N LEU A 374 -22.86 -20.77 -27.68
CA LEU A 374 -23.61 -21.77 -26.90
C LEU A 374 -23.13 -21.87 -25.46
N GLN A 375 -23.34 -20.81 -24.66
CA GLN A 375 -23.45 -20.90 -23.20
C GLN A 375 -24.10 -19.62 -22.68
N GLY A 376 -25.43 -19.58 -22.75
CA GLY A 376 -26.21 -18.41 -22.34
C GLY A 376 -27.71 -18.65 -22.38
N LYS A 377 -28.17 -19.82 -21.93
CA LYS A 377 -29.58 -20.09 -21.60
C LYS A 377 -29.65 -21.13 -20.49
N ARG A 378 -29.81 -20.67 -19.25
CA ARG A 378 -30.57 -21.27 -18.15
C ARG A 378 -30.23 -20.48 -16.89
N GLU A 379 -31.19 -19.70 -16.40
CA GLU A 379 -31.77 -19.86 -15.07
C GLU A 379 -32.87 -18.80 -14.92
N ASP A 380 -34.08 -19.33 -14.75
CA ASP A 380 -35.23 -18.66 -14.12
C ASP A 380 -34.99 -18.54 -12.61
#